data_AF-A0A2N4U0U5-F1
#
_entry.id   AF-A0A2N4U0U5-F1
#
_cell.length_a   1.000
_cell.length_b   1.000
_cell.length_c   1.000
_cell.angle_alpha   90.00
_cell.angle_beta   90.00
_cell.angle_gamma   90.00
#
_symmetry.space_group_name_H-M   'P 1'
#
loop_
_entity.id
_entity.type
_entity.pdbx_description
1 polymer ?
#
loop_
_entity_poly.entity_id
_entity_poly.type
_entity_poly.pdbx_seq_one_letter_code
_entity_poly.pdbx_strand_id
1 'polypeptide(L)'
;MEEIQAFPEVRTQGAKTLANYLMAEMVSGKLRQGVKLPPERELGERFGLSRGSVRRVLAQFRDQGLIGQRVGSGTFVLAKAETLLQPQETAVAISTSPAELMVARLLIEPLMPGLIVQNATSADFKQMFHCLGQSEAAVGIDDFEHWDEELHKAFAFATHNSFFVQLMDLTNKVREQGEWGRLKRISLTPETRQQYELQHRAIVEALKDRDASLARNLLLGHLQLIQQNLFGG
;
A
#
# COMPACT_ATOMS: atom_id res chain seq x y z
N MET A 1 -10.58 -17.18 -31.97
CA MET A 1 -11.08 -16.48 -30.77
C MET A 1 -10.67 -17.31 -29.59
N GLU A 2 -9.97 -16.72 -28.63
CA GLU A 2 -9.40 -17.43 -27.48
C GLU A 2 -10.45 -17.46 -26.36
N GLU A 3 -10.84 -18.66 -25.92
CA GLU A 3 -11.73 -18.90 -24.78
C GLU A 3 -10.89 -19.46 -23.63
N ILE A 4 -11.24 -19.11 -22.38
CA ILE A 4 -10.51 -19.61 -21.20
C ILE A 4 -10.66 -21.13 -21.12
N GLN A 5 -9.55 -21.85 -21.28
CA GLN A 5 -9.57 -23.32 -21.35
C GLN A 5 -9.55 -24.04 -20.01
N ALA A 6 -9.27 -23.35 -18.89
CA ALA A 6 -9.35 -23.98 -17.58
C ALA A 6 -9.57 -22.95 -16.49
N PHE A 7 -10.41 -23.31 -15.53
CA PHE A 7 -10.68 -22.48 -14.37
C PHE A 7 -10.10 -23.11 -13.09
N PRO A 8 -9.63 -22.30 -12.11
CA PRO A 8 -9.08 -22.80 -10.85
C PRO A 8 -10.17 -23.34 -9.90
N GLU A 9 -9.82 -24.22 -8.97
CA GLU A 9 -10.71 -24.65 -7.88
C GLU A 9 -11.08 -23.47 -6.98
N VAL A 10 -12.39 -23.21 -6.82
CA VAL A 10 -12.90 -22.09 -6.03
C VAL A 10 -13.22 -22.59 -4.62
N ARG A 11 -12.44 -22.14 -3.61
CA ARG A 11 -12.60 -22.56 -2.20
C ARG A 11 -13.82 -21.94 -1.51
N THR A 12 -14.37 -20.84 -2.02
CA THR A 12 -15.51 -20.10 -1.44
C THR A 12 -16.48 -19.61 -2.51
N GLN A 13 -17.77 -19.92 -2.38
CA GLN A 13 -18.80 -19.55 -3.36
C GLN A 13 -19.40 -18.16 -3.07
N GLY A 14 -19.97 -17.50 -4.09
CA GLY A 14 -20.70 -16.25 -3.95
C GLY A 14 -20.25 -15.11 -4.89
N ALA A 15 -21.02 -14.02 -4.86
CA ALA A 15 -20.88 -12.90 -5.80
C ALA A 15 -19.53 -12.17 -5.65
N LYS A 16 -19.06 -12.03 -4.40
CA LYS A 16 -17.76 -11.44 -4.10
C LYS A 16 -16.61 -12.30 -4.65
N THR A 17 -16.72 -13.63 -4.56
CA THR A 17 -15.70 -14.52 -5.11
C THR A 17 -15.66 -14.49 -6.63
N LEU A 18 -16.83 -14.43 -7.29
CA LEU A 18 -16.90 -14.25 -8.75
C LEU A 18 -16.24 -12.93 -9.17
N ALA A 19 -16.56 -11.82 -8.50
CA ALA A 19 -15.96 -10.52 -8.79
C ALA A 19 -14.42 -10.54 -8.60
N ASN A 20 -13.94 -11.08 -7.49
CA ASN A 20 -12.51 -11.20 -7.21
C ASN A 20 -11.79 -12.08 -8.22
N TYR A 21 -12.41 -13.19 -8.65
CA TYR A 21 -11.86 -14.07 -9.67
C TYR A 21 -11.69 -13.34 -11.01
N LEU A 22 -12.75 -12.67 -11.50
CA LEU A 22 -12.70 -11.92 -12.75
C LEU A 22 -11.63 -10.83 -12.70
N MET A 23 -11.53 -10.13 -11.57
CA MET A 23 -10.52 -9.10 -11.36
C MET A 23 -9.10 -9.67 -11.38
N ALA A 24 -8.85 -10.75 -10.65
CA ALA A 24 -7.53 -11.39 -10.58
C ALA A 24 -7.08 -11.92 -11.94
N GLU A 25 -7.99 -12.54 -12.70
CA GLU A 25 -7.69 -13.07 -14.03
C GLU A 25 -7.42 -11.96 -15.05
N MET A 26 -8.11 -10.81 -14.95
CA MET A 26 -7.81 -9.63 -15.78
C MET A 26 -6.45 -9.01 -15.43
N VAL A 27 -6.13 -8.85 -14.14
CA VAL A 27 -4.84 -8.35 -13.66
C VAL A 27 -3.69 -9.28 -14.06
N SER A 28 -3.89 -10.59 -13.99
CA SER A 28 -2.89 -11.59 -14.40
C SER A 28 -2.66 -11.66 -15.93
N GLY A 29 -3.46 -10.94 -16.73
CA GLY A 29 -3.40 -10.94 -18.19
C GLY A 29 -4.05 -12.16 -18.86
N LYS A 30 -4.61 -13.11 -18.11
CA LYS A 30 -5.35 -14.27 -18.66
C LYS A 30 -6.68 -13.85 -19.28
N LEU A 31 -7.37 -12.88 -18.66
CA LEU A 31 -8.53 -12.19 -19.22
C LEU A 31 -8.11 -10.86 -19.86
N ARG A 32 -7.38 -10.93 -20.97
CA ARG A 32 -6.97 -9.76 -21.78
C ARG A 32 -8.06 -9.29 -22.76
N GLN A 33 -7.87 -8.13 -23.37
CA GLN A 33 -8.80 -7.56 -24.34
C GLN A 33 -9.21 -8.59 -25.41
N GLY A 34 -10.52 -8.66 -25.68
CA GLY A 34 -11.09 -9.55 -26.68
C GLY A 34 -11.24 -11.00 -26.25
N VAL A 35 -10.76 -11.39 -25.06
CA VAL A 35 -11.05 -12.70 -24.47
C VAL A 35 -12.52 -12.76 -24.07
N LYS A 36 -13.17 -13.88 -24.41
CA LYS A 36 -14.58 -14.12 -24.11
C LYS A 36 -14.73 -14.68 -22.70
N LEU A 37 -15.64 -14.09 -21.93
CA LEU A 37 -16.02 -14.62 -20.63
C LEU A 37 -16.88 -15.88 -20.80
N PRO A 38 -16.79 -16.82 -19.85
CA PRO A 38 -17.69 -17.96 -19.80
C PRO A 38 -19.16 -17.54 -19.72
N PRO A 39 -20.08 -18.35 -20.26
CA PRO A 39 -21.51 -18.08 -20.19
C PRO A 39 -22.01 -17.91 -18.74
N GLU A 40 -23.05 -17.07 -18.57
CA GLU A 40 -23.64 -16.80 -17.24
C GLU A 40 -24.07 -18.07 -16.49
N ARG A 41 -24.52 -19.10 -17.23
CA ARG A 41 -24.91 -20.39 -16.66
C ARG A 41 -23.72 -21.08 -15.99
N GLU A 42 -22.59 -21.10 -16.67
CA GLU A 42 -21.37 -21.76 -16.20
C GLU A 42 -20.76 -21.01 -15.01
N LEU A 43 -20.72 -19.67 -15.07
CA LEU A 43 -20.34 -18.85 -13.93
C LEU A 43 -21.28 -19.07 -12.72
N GLY A 44 -22.58 -19.26 -12.98
CA GLY A 44 -23.56 -19.56 -11.93
C GLY A 44 -23.32 -20.89 -11.24
N GLU A 45 -23.15 -21.97 -12.03
CA GLU A 45 -22.86 -23.32 -11.53
C GLU A 45 -21.58 -23.35 -10.72
N ARG A 46 -20.55 -22.63 -11.17
CA ARG A 46 -19.20 -22.69 -10.59
C ARG A 46 -19.03 -21.88 -9.31
N PHE A 47 -19.73 -20.77 -9.20
CA PHE A 47 -19.65 -19.87 -8.04
C PHE A 47 -20.87 -19.99 -7.10
N GLY A 48 -21.76 -20.96 -7.33
CA GLY A 48 -22.94 -21.18 -6.49
C GLY A 48 -23.96 -20.03 -6.57
N LEU A 49 -24.11 -19.43 -7.75
CA LEU A 49 -24.90 -18.23 -7.97
C LEU A 49 -26.10 -18.46 -8.89
N SER A 50 -27.22 -17.81 -8.56
CA SER A 50 -28.33 -17.67 -9.51
C SER A 50 -27.90 -16.83 -10.72
N ARG A 51 -28.50 -17.06 -11.89
CA ARG A 51 -28.24 -16.27 -13.11
C ARG A 51 -28.42 -14.77 -12.87
N GLY A 52 -29.40 -14.38 -12.06
CA GLY A 52 -29.63 -12.99 -11.67
C GLY A 52 -28.49 -12.39 -10.84
N SER A 53 -27.84 -13.18 -10.00
CA SER A 53 -26.68 -12.73 -9.22
C SER A 53 -25.41 -12.62 -10.08
N VAL A 54 -25.19 -13.56 -11.01
CA VAL A 54 -24.13 -13.45 -12.01
C VAL A 54 -24.31 -12.20 -12.86
N ARG A 55 -25.54 -11.95 -13.35
CA ARG A 55 -25.85 -10.74 -14.13
C ARG A 55 -25.57 -9.45 -13.38
N ARG A 56 -25.83 -9.39 -12.07
CA ARG A 56 -25.52 -8.21 -11.25
C ARG A 56 -24.01 -7.96 -11.17
N VAL A 57 -23.21 -9.01 -10.97
CA VAL A 57 -21.74 -8.88 -10.96
C VAL A 57 -21.24 -8.45 -12.33
N LEU A 58 -21.69 -9.09 -13.41
CA LEU A 58 -21.29 -8.71 -14.77
C LEU A 58 -21.77 -7.30 -15.16
N ALA A 59 -22.94 -6.87 -14.67
CA ALA A 59 -23.42 -5.51 -14.87
C ALA A 59 -22.47 -4.48 -14.25
N GLN A 60 -21.98 -4.71 -13.03
CA GLN A 60 -20.99 -3.82 -12.39
C GLN A 60 -19.71 -3.69 -13.23
N PHE A 61 -19.19 -4.81 -13.74
CA PHE A 61 -18.00 -4.81 -14.59
C PHE A 61 -18.25 -4.12 -15.94
N ARG A 62 -19.47 -4.23 -16.48
CA ARG A 62 -19.88 -3.52 -17.69
C ARG A 62 -20.00 -2.01 -17.44
N ASP A 63 -20.58 -1.60 -16.33
CA ASP A 63 -20.74 -0.20 -15.95
C ASP A 63 -19.37 0.48 -15.71
N GLN A 64 -18.40 -0.28 -15.20
CA GLN A 64 -16.99 0.14 -15.12
C GLN A 64 -16.29 0.19 -16.50
N GLY A 65 -16.88 -0.44 -17.52
CA GLY A 65 -16.35 -0.54 -18.87
C GLY A 65 -15.24 -1.58 -19.02
N LEU A 66 -15.14 -2.54 -18.09
CA LEU A 66 -14.16 -3.62 -18.14
C LEU A 66 -14.59 -4.71 -19.14
N ILE A 67 -15.89 -4.91 -19.29
CA ILE A 67 -16.46 -5.92 -20.20
C ILE A 67 -17.58 -5.34 -21.05
N GLY A 68 -17.78 -5.91 -22.23
CA GLY A 68 -18.83 -5.52 -23.18
C GLY A 68 -19.55 -6.74 -23.75
N GLN A 69 -20.84 -6.59 -24.05
CA GLN A 69 -21.62 -7.62 -24.73
C GLN A 69 -21.63 -7.36 -26.24
N ARG A 70 -21.40 -8.42 -27.01
CA ARG A 70 -21.64 -8.42 -28.45
C ARG A 70 -22.84 -9.32 -28.72
N VAL A 71 -23.89 -8.73 -29.32
CA VAL A 71 -25.16 -9.41 -29.61
C VAL A 71 -24.89 -10.71 -30.37
N GLY A 72 -25.43 -11.83 -29.85
CA GLY A 72 -25.25 -13.18 -30.41
C GLY A 72 -23.87 -13.82 -30.22
N SER A 73 -22.88 -13.12 -29.64
CA SER A 73 -21.49 -13.58 -29.57
C SER A 73 -20.94 -13.76 -28.15
N GLY A 74 -21.59 -13.18 -27.14
CA GLY A 74 -21.22 -13.32 -25.72
C GLY A 74 -20.67 -12.04 -25.10
N THR A 75 -20.01 -12.19 -23.94
CA THR A 75 -19.43 -11.08 -23.16
C THR A 75 -17.91 -11.15 -23.28
N PHE A 76 -17.26 -10.02 -23.53
CA PHE A 76 -15.83 -9.94 -23.82
C PHE A 76 -15.15 -8.87 -22.98
N VAL A 77 -13.88 -9.04 -22.68
CA VAL A 77 -13.05 -8.01 -22.03
C VAL A 77 -12.79 -6.86 -23.02
N LEU A 78 -12.96 -5.63 -22.55
CA LEU A 78 -12.72 -4.41 -23.32
C LEU A 78 -11.29 -3.89 -23.12
N ALA A 79 -10.78 -3.09 -24.07
CA ALA A 79 -9.47 -2.44 -23.97
C ALA A 79 -9.30 -1.62 -22.68
N LYS A 80 -10.39 -0.99 -22.24
CA LYS A 80 -10.42 -0.19 -21.01
C LYS A 80 -10.13 -1.02 -19.75
N ALA A 81 -10.34 -2.34 -19.77
CA ALA A 81 -9.92 -3.22 -18.69
C ALA A 81 -8.39 -3.23 -18.53
N GLU A 82 -7.64 -3.22 -19.63
CA GLU A 82 -6.18 -3.17 -19.59
C GLU A 82 -5.71 -1.81 -19.08
N THR A 83 -6.35 -0.71 -19.48
CA THR A 83 -5.99 0.64 -18.98
C THR A 83 -6.34 0.87 -17.50
N LEU A 84 -7.45 0.29 -17.01
CA LEU A 84 -7.89 0.45 -15.61
C LEU A 84 -7.25 -0.55 -14.64
N LEU A 85 -6.77 -1.69 -15.13
CA LEU A 85 -6.28 -2.81 -14.32
C LEU A 85 -4.78 -3.08 -14.49
N GLN A 86 -4.12 -2.41 -15.43
CA GLN A 86 -2.68 -2.20 -15.29
C GLN A 86 -2.44 -1.53 -13.93
N PRO A 87 -1.41 -1.95 -13.17
CA PRO A 87 -0.85 -1.10 -12.15
C PRO A 87 -0.70 0.26 -12.79
N GLN A 88 -1.28 1.26 -12.15
CA GLN A 88 -1.33 2.59 -12.67
C GLN A 88 0.10 3.16 -12.74
N GLU A 89 0.88 2.74 -13.74
CA GLU A 89 1.93 3.54 -14.36
C GLU A 89 1.24 4.61 -15.23
N THR A 90 0.26 5.33 -14.68
CA THR A 90 -0.23 6.51 -15.38
C THR A 90 0.83 7.59 -15.29
N ALA A 91 1.47 7.79 -16.43
CA ALA A 91 1.57 9.08 -17.09
C ALA A 91 2.43 10.12 -16.35
N VAL A 92 3.64 10.30 -16.88
CA VAL A 92 4.69 11.20 -16.41
C VAL A 92 5.09 10.82 -14.99
N ALA A 93 6.19 10.08 -14.85
CA ALA A 93 6.89 10.05 -13.58
C ALA A 93 7.33 11.51 -13.30
N ILE A 94 6.47 12.27 -12.61
CA ILE A 94 6.91 13.40 -11.83
C ILE A 94 7.80 12.74 -10.79
N SER A 95 9.09 12.67 -11.09
CA SER A 95 10.09 12.13 -10.17
C SER A 95 10.04 13.03 -8.94
N THR A 96 9.45 12.53 -7.86
CA THR A 96 9.43 13.25 -6.59
C THR A 96 10.85 13.21 -6.05
N SER A 97 11.52 14.36 -6.03
CA SER A 97 12.87 14.43 -5.50
C SER A 97 12.88 14.12 -4.00
N PRO A 98 14.00 13.62 -3.44
CA PRO A 98 14.14 13.44 -1.99
C PRO A 98 13.81 14.70 -1.18
N ALA A 99 14.10 15.88 -1.73
CA ALA A 99 13.82 17.17 -1.09
C ALA A 99 12.31 17.45 -1.03
N GLU A 100 11.57 17.25 -2.13
CA GLU A 100 10.11 17.36 -2.15
C GLU A 100 9.46 16.35 -1.20
N LEU A 101 9.97 15.11 -1.17
CA LEU A 101 9.50 14.10 -0.25
C LEU A 101 9.68 14.54 1.21
N MET A 102 10.85 15.08 1.58
CA MET A 102 11.08 15.53 2.95
C MET A 102 10.18 16.70 3.35
N VAL A 103 9.89 17.63 2.44
CA VAL A 103 8.91 18.70 2.69
C VAL A 103 7.53 18.12 3.00
N ALA A 104 7.07 17.15 2.20
CA ALA A 104 5.78 16.49 2.44
C ALA A 104 5.76 15.74 3.79
N ARG A 105 6.83 14.99 4.12
CA ARG A 105 6.97 14.28 5.39
C ARG A 105 6.89 15.23 6.59
N LEU A 106 7.60 16.35 6.55
CA LEU A 106 7.57 17.38 7.61
C LEU A 106 6.20 18.02 7.82
N LEU A 107 5.38 18.13 6.78
CA LEU A 107 4.04 18.70 6.88
C LEU A 107 3.00 17.69 7.37
N ILE A 108 3.14 16.42 6.99
CA ILE A 108 2.07 15.43 7.17
C ILE A 108 2.32 14.47 8.34
N GLU A 109 3.53 13.94 8.49
CA GLU A 109 3.81 12.94 9.53
C GLU A 109 3.57 13.47 10.95
N PRO A 110 3.91 14.74 11.30
CA PRO A 110 3.60 15.31 12.61
C PRO A 110 2.11 15.45 12.94
N LEU A 111 1.21 15.15 12.01
CA LEU A 111 -0.24 15.09 12.27
C LEU A 111 -0.70 13.71 12.77
N MET A 112 0.10 12.65 12.57
CA MET A 112 -0.25 11.28 12.98
C MET A 112 -0.32 11.08 14.50
N PRO A 113 0.58 11.64 15.34
CA PRO A 113 0.59 11.36 16.78
C PRO A 113 -0.74 11.60 17.48
N GLY A 114 -1.48 12.66 17.11
CA GLY A 114 -2.81 12.91 17.66
C GLY A 114 -3.82 11.80 17.35
N LEU A 115 -3.80 11.27 16.13
CA LEU A 115 -4.66 10.16 15.71
C LEU A 115 -4.24 8.85 16.37
N ILE A 116 -2.93 8.58 16.45
CA ILE A 116 -2.39 7.37 17.09
C ILE A 116 -2.78 7.36 18.57
N VAL A 117 -2.58 8.47 19.29
CA VAL A 117 -2.95 8.58 20.70
C VAL A 117 -4.46 8.39 20.90
N GLN A 118 -5.31 8.75 19.95
CA GLN A 118 -6.76 8.53 20.06
C GLN A 118 -7.18 7.10 19.72
N ASN A 119 -6.57 6.49 18.70
CA ASN A 119 -7.10 5.28 18.07
C ASN A 119 -6.27 4.01 18.33
N ALA A 120 -4.97 4.14 18.64
CA ALA A 120 -4.08 3.00 18.73
C ALA A 120 -4.46 2.02 19.84
N THR A 121 -4.44 0.74 19.48
CA THR A 121 -4.72 -0.40 20.33
C THR A 121 -3.45 -0.95 20.98
N SER A 122 -3.59 -1.86 21.94
CA SER A 122 -2.45 -2.58 22.50
C SER A 122 -1.70 -3.42 21.47
N ALA A 123 -2.36 -3.87 20.39
CA ALA A 123 -1.71 -4.60 19.30
C ALA A 123 -0.82 -3.67 18.46
N ASP A 124 -1.27 -2.44 18.21
CA ASP A 124 -0.49 -1.44 17.48
C ASP A 124 0.80 -1.09 18.22
N PHE A 125 0.72 -0.88 19.55
CA PHE A 125 1.93 -0.62 20.35
C PHE A 125 2.87 -1.82 20.40
N LYS A 126 2.35 -3.06 20.47
CA LYS A 126 3.19 -4.26 20.37
C LYS A 126 3.96 -4.29 19.05
N GLN A 127 3.31 -3.92 17.95
CA GLN A 127 3.98 -3.82 16.65
C GLN A 127 5.07 -2.74 16.65
N MET A 128 4.80 -1.54 17.18
CA MET A 128 5.81 -0.47 17.27
C MET A 128 7.03 -0.90 18.10
N PHE A 129 6.82 -1.51 19.28
CA PHE A 129 7.93 -2.01 20.10
C PHE A 129 8.68 -3.18 19.45
N HIS A 130 7.98 -4.00 18.66
CA HIS A 130 8.63 -5.03 17.86
C HIS A 130 9.56 -4.41 16.82
N CYS A 131 9.08 -3.43 16.04
CA CYS A 131 9.92 -2.73 15.05
C CYS A 131 11.14 -2.06 15.72
N LEU A 132 10.98 -1.41 16.87
CA LEU A 132 12.10 -0.84 17.63
C LEU A 132 13.14 -1.90 18.00
N GLY A 133 12.71 -3.01 18.61
CA GLY A 133 13.64 -4.06 19.04
C GLY A 133 14.37 -4.72 17.87
N GLN A 134 13.73 -4.84 16.71
CA GLN A 134 14.39 -5.37 15.52
C GLN A 134 15.35 -4.36 14.88
N SER A 135 14.99 -3.07 14.86
CA SER A 135 15.86 -1.98 14.39
C SER A 135 17.14 -1.89 15.22
N GLU A 136 17.02 -1.92 16.55
CA GLU A 136 18.16 -1.88 17.48
C GLU A 136 19.04 -3.14 17.38
N ALA A 137 18.45 -4.29 17.06
CA ALA A 137 19.17 -5.54 16.85
C ALA A 137 19.79 -5.67 15.44
N ALA A 138 19.46 -4.76 14.52
CA ALA A 138 19.92 -4.85 13.13
C ALA A 138 21.45 -4.73 13.04
N VAL A 139 22.09 -5.60 12.26
CA VAL A 139 23.55 -5.55 12.08
C VAL A 139 23.92 -4.67 10.89
N GLY A 140 23.19 -4.80 9.78
CA GLY A 140 23.42 -4.04 8.55
C GLY A 140 22.59 -2.77 8.43
N ILE A 141 23.01 -1.89 7.52
CA ILE A 141 22.25 -0.70 7.12
C ILE A 141 20.91 -1.10 6.50
N ASP A 142 20.90 -2.09 5.61
CA ASP A 142 19.69 -2.52 4.92
C ASP A 142 18.63 -3.06 5.89
N ASP A 143 19.05 -3.86 6.89
CA ASP A 143 18.16 -4.36 7.94
C ASP A 143 17.61 -3.21 8.79
N PHE A 144 18.46 -2.25 9.17
CA PHE A 144 18.02 -1.07 9.92
C PHE A 144 17.00 -0.24 9.12
N GLU A 145 17.26 -0.01 7.83
CA GLU A 145 16.35 0.74 6.95
C GLU A 145 15.01 0.03 6.77
N HIS A 146 15.01 -1.30 6.65
CA HIS A 146 13.79 -2.07 6.62
C HIS A 146 12.94 -1.83 7.89
N TRP A 147 13.54 -1.90 9.08
CA TRP A 147 12.81 -1.72 10.33
C TRP A 147 12.45 -0.26 10.63
N ASP A 148 13.20 0.72 10.12
CA ASP A 148 12.80 2.14 10.05
C ASP A 148 11.50 2.29 9.24
N GLU A 149 11.43 1.69 8.06
CA GLU A 149 10.23 1.73 7.21
C GLU A 149 9.04 1.04 7.87
N GLU A 150 9.24 -0.14 8.46
CA GLU A 150 8.19 -0.86 9.18
C GLU A 150 7.69 -0.11 10.41
N LEU A 151 8.55 0.65 11.10
CA LEU A 151 8.11 1.51 12.21
C LEU A 151 7.23 2.67 11.72
N HIS A 152 7.63 3.36 10.65
CA HIS A 152 6.82 4.44 10.07
C HIS A 152 5.49 3.93 9.50
N LYS A 153 5.46 2.73 8.90
CA LYS A 153 4.21 2.04 8.53
C LYS A 153 3.35 1.75 9.75
N ALA A 154 3.92 1.26 10.85
CA ALA A 154 3.19 1.00 12.08
C ALA A 154 2.53 2.26 12.64
N PHE A 155 3.18 3.43 12.55
CA PHE A 155 2.55 4.72 12.89
C PHE A 155 1.33 5.00 12.02
N ALA A 156 1.46 4.84 10.70
CA ALA A 156 0.35 5.07 9.78
C ALA A 156 -0.83 4.11 10.04
N PHE A 157 -0.58 2.82 10.28
CA PHE A 157 -1.63 1.85 10.64
C PHE A 157 -2.32 2.20 11.96
N ALA A 158 -1.54 2.60 12.97
CA ALA A 158 -2.05 2.93 14.29
C ALA A 158 -2.91 4.22 14.32
N THR A 159 -2.90 5.02 13.24
CA THR A 159 -3.88 6.10 13.07
C THR A 159 -5.31 5.58 12.89
N HIS A 160 -5.47 4.30 12.50
CA HIS A 160 -6.74 3.71 12.03
C HIS A 160 -7.42 4.54 10.93
N ASN A 161 -6.62 5.23 10.11
CA ASN A 161 -7.07 6.03 8.99
C ASN A 161 -6.43 5.53 7.69
N SER A 162 -7.24 4.95 6.81
CA SER A 162 -6.80 4.33 5.56
C SER A 162 -6.14 5.30 4.58
N PHE A 163 -6.37 6.61 4.70
CA PHE A 163 -5.71 7.61 3.87
C PHE A 163 -4.25 7.83 4.30
N PHE A 164 -3.96 7.84 5.60
CA PHE A 164 -2.58 7.93 6.10
C PHE A 164 -1.76 6.69 5.73
N VAL A 165 -2.39 5.51 5.71
CA VAL A 165 -1.76 4.29 5.21
C VAL A 165 -1.38 4.43 3.73
N GLN A 166 -2.30 4.88 2.88
CA GLN A 166 -2.02 5.10 1.44
C GLN A 166 -0.93 6.14 1.20
N LEU A 167 -0.89 7.21 2.00
CA LEU A 167 0.16 8.22 1.91
C LEU A 167 1.54 7.66 2.32
N MET A 168 1.58 6.81 3.35
CA MET A 168 2.80 6.13 3.76
C MET A 168 3.27 5.14 2.67
N ASP A 169 2.36 4.42 2.03
CA ASP A 169 2.71 3.56 0.89
C ASP A 169 3.31 4.36 -0.28
N LEU A 170 2.77 5.54 -0.56
CA LEU A 170 3.34 6.45 -1.56
C LEU A 170 4.73 6.95 -1.14
N THR A 171 4.91 7.30 0.14
CA THR A 171 6.20 7.73 0.70
C THR A 171 7.26 6.65 0.52
N ASN A 172 6.93 5.40 0.84
CA ASN A 172 7.86 4.27 0.70
C ASN A 172 8.21 3.98 -0.77
N LYS A 173 7.24 4.06 -1.69
CA LYS A 173 7.51 3.93 -3.13
C LYS A 173 8.49 4.99 -3.66
N VAL A 174 8.46 6.21 -3.11
CA VAL A 174 9.45 7.23 -3.47
C VAL A 174 10.81 6.93 -2.83
N ARG A 175 10.85 6.42 -1.59
CA ARG A 175 12.09 6.00 -0.91
C ARG A 175 12.81 4.86 -1.61
N GLU A 176 12.07 3.93 -2.23
CA GLU A 176 12.60 2.82 -3.02
C GLU A 176 13.29 3.29 -4.32
N GLN A 177 13.14 4.56 -4.72
CA GLN A 177 13.82 5.14 -5.87
C GLN A 177 15.29 5.42 -5.54
N GLY A 178 16.18 5.16 -6.51
CA GLY A 178 17.63 5.07 -6.26
C GLY A 178 18.32 6.30 -5.68
N GLU A 179 17.75 7.50 -5.84
CA GLU A 179 18.35 8.74 -5.30
C GLU A 179 18.26 8.81 -3.77
N TRP A 180 17.13 8.40 -3.20
CA TRP A 180 16.91 8.39 -1.75
C TRP A 180 17.87 7.42 -1.05
N GLY A 181 17.92 6.17 -1.50
CA GLY A 181 18.80 5.15 -0.93
C GLY A 181 20.29 5.49 -1.06
N ARG A 182 20.69 6.30 -2.07
CA ARG A 182 22.06 6.82 -2.17
C ARG A 182 22.36 7.85 -1.09
N LEU A 183 21.47 8.83 -0.88
CA LEU A 183 21.64 9.88 0.14
C LEU A 183 21.64 9.30 1.56
N LYS A 184 20.80 8.31 1.82
CA LYS A 184 20.75 7.61 3.11
C LYS A 184 22.03 6.84 3.41
N ARG A 185 22.58 6.10 2.44
CA ARG A 185 23.87 5.39 2.60
C ARG A 185 25.03 6.32 2.92
N ILE A 186 24.99 7.58 2.45
CA ILE A 186 26.02 8.58 2.77
C ILE A 186 25.81 9.16 4.17
N SER A 187 24.56 9.39 4.57
CA SER A 187 24.23 10.12 5.81
C SER A 187 24.07 9.22 7.05
N LEU A 188 23.88 7.91 6.87
CA LEU A 188 23.67 6.95 7.95
C LEU A 188 25.00 6.36 8.44
N THR A 189 25.64 7.04 9.38
CA THR A 189 26.80 6.56 10.13
C THR A 189 26.34 5.81 11.38
N PRO A 190 27.22 5.05 12.08
CA PRO A 190 26.86 4.44 13.36
C PRO A 190 26.33 5.45 14.40
N GLU A 191 26.88 6.65 14.42
CA GLU A 191 26.48 7.72 15.34
C GLU A 191 25.08 8.27 14.99
N THR A 192 24.82 8.56 13.71
CA THR A 192 23.49 9.06 13.30
C THR A 192 22.42 7.98 13.44
N ARG A 193 22.78 6.71 13.18
CA ARG A 193 21.93 5.55 13.46
C ARG A 193 21.54 5.48 14.94
N GLN A 194 22.50 5.55 15.86
CA GLN A 194 22.22 5.51 17.29
C GLN A 194 21.29 6.67 17.72
N GLN A 195 21.46 7.86 17.15
CA GLN A 195 20.58 8.99 17.40
C GLN A 195 19.14 8.72 16.92
N TYR A 196 18.97 8.10 15.75
CA TYR A 196 17.65 7.73 15.24
C TYR A 196 16.96 6.70 16.13
N GLU A 197 17.68 5.67 16.58
CA GLU A 197 17.15 4.64 17.49
C GLU A 197 16.62 5.27 18.79
N LEU A 198 17.40 6.19 19.40
CA LEU A 198 16.99 6.93 20.60
C LEU A 198 15.74 7.79 20.34
N GLN A 199 15.68 8.49 19.21
CA GLN A 199 14.52 9.30 18.84
C GLN A 199 13.27 8.44 18.59
N HIS A 200 13.40 7.34 17.85
CA HIS A 200 12.30 6.42 17.59
C HIS A 200 11.71 5.85 18.88
N ARG A 201 12.57 5.43 19.81
CA ARG A 201 12.14 4.94 21.13
C ARG A 201 11.38 6.00 21.91
N ALA A 202 11.91 7.22 22.00
CA ALA A 202 11.26 8.32 22.71
C ALA A 202 9.89 8.68 22.09
N ILE A 203 9.76 8.63 20.76
CA ILE A 203 8.47 8.85 20.07
C ILE A 203 7.45 7.77 20.48
N VAL A 204 7.81 6.49 20.40
CA VAL A 204 6.90 5.37 20.73
C VAL A 204 6.51 5.41 22.21
N GLU A 205 7.43 5.74 23.10
CA GLU A 205 7.15 5.91 24.54
C GLU A 205 6.15 7.05 24.78
N ALA A 206 6.35 8.22 24.17
CA ALA A 206 5.40 9.33 24.27
C ALA A 206 4.01 8.97 23.70
N LEU A 207 3.95 8.24 22.59
CA LEU A 207 2.69 7.75 22.01
C LEU A 207 1.97 6.78 22.97
N LYS A 208 2.72 5.87 23.59
CA LYS A 208 2.19 4.90 24.57
C LYS A 208 1.64 5.59 25.81
N ASP A 209 2.33 6.62 26.29
CA ASP A 209 1.92 7.45 27.43
C ASP A 209 0.81 8.45 27.08
N ARG A 210 0.34 8.41 25.81
CA ARG A 210 -0.74 9.25 25.28
C ARG A 210 -0.41 10.75 25.30
N ASP A 211 0.87 11.10 25.31
CA ASP A 211 1.34 12.49 25.16
C ASP A 211 1.51 12.83 23.66
N ALA A 212 0.40 13.19 23.03
CA ALA A 212 0.39 13.54 21.60
C ALA A 212 1.27 14.76 21.28
N SER A 213 1.37 15.72 22.19
CA SER A 213 2.16 16.94 21.99
C SER A 213 3.66 16.64 22.01
N LEU A 214 4.12 15.87 22.99
CA LEU A 214 5.51 15.42 23.06
C LEU A 214 5.86 14.54 21.87
N ALA A 215 5.03 13.53 21.55
CA ALA A 215 5.26 12.65 20.41
C ALA A 215 5.36 13.41 19.09
N ARG A 216 4.51 14.42 18.88
CA ARG A 216 4.57 15.32 17.72
C ARG A 216 5.89 16.09 17.64
N ASN A 217 6.34 16.67 18.75
CA ASN A 217 7.57 17.45 18.78
C ASN A 217 8.80 16.57 18.55
N LEU A 218 8.83 15.37 19.15
CA LEU A 218 9.89 14.38 18.94
C LEU A 218 9.94 13.91 17.48
N LEU A 219 8.79 13.58 16.88
CA LEU A 219 8.71 13.18 15.48
C LEU A 219 9.15 14.30 14.53
N LEU A 220 8.74 15.55 14.80
CA LEU A 220 9.20 16.69 14.02
C LEU A 220 10.72 16.87 14.11
N GLY A 221 11.29 16.81 15.31
CA GLY A 221 12.73 16.92 15.53
C GLY A 221 13.52 15.79 14.84
N HIS A 222 12.97 14.57 14.85
CA HIS A 222 13.53 13.44 14.11
C HIS A 222 13.58 13.69 12.60
N LEU A 223 12.47 14.12 12.01
CA LEU A 223 12.41 14.42 10.57
C LEU A 223 13.31 15.59 10.16
N GLN A 224 13.45 16.61 11.03
CA GLN A 224 14.37 17.73 10.81
C GLN A 224 15.83 17.27 10.84
N LEU A 225 16.20 16.38 11.76
CA LEU A 225 17.54 15.80 11.80
C LEU A 225 17.82 14.96 10.54
N ILE A 226 16.85 14.15 10.08
CA ILE A 226 16.97 13.43 8.81
C ILE A 226 17.20 14.40 7.66
N GLN A 227 16.40 15.47 7.56
CA GLN A 227 16.54 16.47 6.50
C GLN A 227 17.93 17.11 6.52
N GLN A 228 18.42 17.48 7.70
CA GLN A 228 19.77 18.04 7.86
C GLN A 228 20.85 17.05 7.44
N ASN A 229 20.73 15.79 7.84
CA ASN A 229 21.72 14.76 7.49
C ASN A 229 21.72 14.43 6.00
N LEU A 230 20.56 14.54 5.32
CA LEU A 230 20.45 14.29 3.88
C LEU A 230 20.95 15.44 3.01
N PHE A 231 20.75 16.70 3.44
CA PHE A 231 20.97 17.89 2.58
C PHE A 231 21.89 18.96 3.18
N GLY A 232 22.20 18.89 4.47
CA GLY A 232 22.89 19.93 5.24
C GLY A 232 24.41 19.85 5.19
N GLY A 233 24.97 19.60 3.99
CA GLY A 233 26.40 19.80 3.72
C GLY A 233 26.75 21.27 3.57
#